data_AF-A0A3B9R3A9-F1
#
_entry.id   AF-A0A3B9R3A9-F1
#
_cell.length_a   1.000
_cell.length_b   1.000
_cell.length_c   1.000
_cell.angle_alpha   90.00
_cell.angle_beta   90.00
_cell.angle_gamma   90.00
#
_symmetry.space_group_name_H-M   'P 1'
#
loop_
_entity.id
_entity.type
_entity.pdbx_description
1 polymer ?
#
loop_
_entity_poly.entity_id
_entity_poly.type
_entity_poly.pdbx_seq_one_letter_code
_entity_poly.pdbx_strand_id
1 'polypeptide(L)'
;MTHWLYLPELASTGTTAVLEEAEAVHAVRARRLRAGDLVCVFDGAGLTAAARISEVIKRPLEVHLALEAQQHWAPPAVRIHLTSALPKGDRQATMLDMVTQLGITDFTPVSFERSVSGVRAGSQDRWRRVLIESCKQSQRPWMPLVHSPMDLGEWISCPTDDGVVNLVAHKEGESRSAVIEENLVGAKQVRLLVGPEGGFSENELARLDRTQTTMASLGEGVLRIEAAAVALTALVTRTLSDSRIGSQPDRGSA
;
A
#
# COMPACT_ATOMS: atom_id res chain seq x y z
N MET A 1 3.99 1.44 -23.46
CA MET A 1 3.97 1.14 -22.01
C MET A 1 3.59 -0.31 -21.86
N THR A 2 4.33 -1.07 -21.07
CA THR A 2 4.01 -2.49 -20.80
C THR A 2 2.82 -2.56 -19.85
N HIS A 3 1.79 -3.33 -20.21
CA HIS A 3 0.60 -3.49 -19.37
C HIS A 3 0.86 -4.49 -18.24
N TRP A 4 0.59 -4.10 -16.99
CA TRP A 4 0.65 -5.01 -15.84
C TRP A 4 -0.70 -5.70 -15.63
N LEU A 5 -0.66 -7.02 -15.46
CA LEU A 5 -1.82 -7.89 -15.28
C LEU A 5 -1.62 -8.74 -14.02
N TYR A 6 -2.67 -8.90 -13.22
CA TYR A 6 -2.58 -9.67 -11.98
C TYR A 6 -2.81 -11.16 -12.23
N LEU A 7 -1.87 -12.00 -11.78
CA LEU A 7 -1.95 -13.45 -11.85
C LEU A 7 -1.39 -14.04 -10.55
N PRO A 8 -2.26 -14.42 -9.58
CA PRO A 8 -1.83 -14.83 -8.24
C PRO A 8 -0.99 -16.12 -8.24
N GLU A 9 -1.15 -16.98 -9.24
CA GLU A 9 -0.39 -18.22 -9.39
C GLU A 9 0.45 -18.15 -10.66
N LEU A 10 1.71 -17.74 -10.48
CA LEU A 10 2.68 -17.64 -11.56
C LEU A 10 3.44 -18.96 -11.72
N ALA A 11 3.13 -19.70 -12.79
CA ALA A 11 3.86 -20.90 -13.17
C ALA A 11 5.30 -20.60 -13.60
N SER A 12 6.19 -21.60 -13.63
CA SER A 12 7.60 -21.44 -14.02
C SER A 12 7.77 -20.90 -15.46
N THR A 13 8.89 -20.22 -15.74
CA THR A 13 9.25 -19.76 -17.08
C THR A 13 9.20 -20.89 -18.12
N GLY A 14 8.80 -20.58 -19.35
CA GLY A 14 8.67 -21.57 -20.42
C GLY A 14 7.37 -22.39 -20.36
N THR A 15 6.48 -22.10 -19.40
CA THR A 15 5.12 -22.63 -19.36
C THR A 15 4.11 -21.60 -19.86
N THR A 16 2.90 -22.07 -20.16
CA THR A 16 1.75 -21.24 -20.49
C THR A 16 0.95 -20.92 -19.23
N ALA A 17 0.65 -19.64 -19.02
CA ALA A 17 -0.30 -19.20 -18.01
C ALA A 17 -1.62 -18.77 -18.66
N VAL A 18 -2.72 -18.82 -17.90
CA VAL A 18 -4.04 -18.42 -18.37
C VAL A 18 -4.58 -17.32 -17.46
N LEU A 19 -5.01 -16.21 -18.05
CA LEU A 19 -5.86 -15.24 -17.38
C LEU A 19 -7.31 -15.62 -17.63
N GLU A 20 -8.07 -15.73 -16.55
CA GLU A 20 -9.48 -16.07 -16.57
C GLU A 20 -10.35 -14.86 -16.17
N GLU A 21 -11.65 -14.97 -16.45
CA GLU A 21 -12.70 -14.10 -15.92
C GLU A 21 -12.41 -12.58 -16.03
N ALA A 22 -12.34 -11.90 -14.89
CA ALA A 22 -12.27 -10.44 -14.79
C ALA A 22 -10.98 -9.89 -15.41
N GLU A 23 -9.85 -10.57 -15.25
CA GLU A 23 -8.57 -10.09 -15.76
C GLU A 23 -8.48 -10.29 -17.29
N ALA A 24 -9.03 -11.39 -17.82
CA ALA A 24 -9.17 -11.60 -19.25
C ALA A 24 -10.08 -10.54 -19.90
N VAL A 25 -11.20 -10.20 -19.26
CA VAL A 25 -12.09 -9.11 -19.68
C VAL A 25 -11.36 -7.78 -19.68
N HIS A 26 -10.61 -7.46 -18.61
CA HIS A 26 -9.85 -6.21 -18.52
C HIS A 26 -8.80 -6.11 -19.63
N ALA A 27 -8.03 -7.17 -19.86
CA ALA A 27 -7.00 -7.23 -20.90
C ALA A 27 -7.59 -6.99 -22.30
N VAL A 28 -8.64 -7.72 -22.68
CA VAL A 28 -9.18 -7.69 -24.05
C VAL A 28 -10.12 -6.52 -24.29
N ARG A 29 -10.99 -6.16 -23.33
CA ARG A 29 -12.01 -5.13 -23.54
C ARG A 29 -11.55 -3.74 -23.15
N ALA A 30 -10.92 -3.60 -21.99
CA ALA A 30 -10.49 -2.29 -21.49
C ALA A 30 -9.13 -1.89 -22.08
N ARG A 31 -8.16 -2.81 -22.12
CA ARG A 31 -6.82 -2.55 -22.66
C ARG A 31 -6.66 -2.88 -24.14
N ARG A 32 -7.64 -3.54 -24.74
CA ARG A 32 -7.67 -3.91 -26.18
C ARG A 32 -6.48 -4.75 -26.62
N LEU A 33 -5.94 -5.55 -25.70
CA LEU A 33 -4.79 -6.42 -25.95
C LEU A 33 -5.15 -7.59 -26.88
N ARG A 34 -4.17 -8.04 -27.65
CA ARG A 34 -4.27 -9.07 -28.69
C ARG A 34 -3.10 -10.03 -28.61
N ALA A 35 -3.23 -11.17 -29.29
CA ALA A 35 -2.12 -12.09 -29.50
C ALA A 35 -0.92 -11.35 -30.12
N GLY A 36 0.27 -11.61 -29.57
CA GLY A 36 1.52 -10.94 -29.90
C GLY A 36 1.91 -9.81 -28.94
N ASP A 37 0.96 -9.22 -28.20
CA ASP A 37 1.24 -8.11 -27.30
C ASP A 37 2.08 -8.54 -26.09
N LEU A 38 2.97 -7.63 -25.67
CA LEU A 38 3.82 -7.80 -24.50
C LEU A 38 3.14 -7.25 -23.23
N VAL A 39 3.17 -8.05 -22.17
CA VAL A 39 2.60 -7.73 -20.87
C VAL A 39 3.59 -8.09 -19.76
N CYS A 40 3.38 -7.50 -18.59
CA CYS A 40 3.99 -7.92 -17.34
C CYS A 40 2.90 -8.57 -16.49
N VAL A 41 3.16 -9.75 -15.94
CA VAL A 41 2.27 -10.39 -14.95
C VAL A 41 2.93 -10.37 -13.58
N PHE A 42 2.13 -10.23 -12.52
CA PHE A 42 2.61 -10.24 -11.13
C PHE A 42 1.64 -10.97 -10.20
N ASP A 43 2.18 -11.61 -9.15
CA ASP A 43 1.41 -12.36 -8.13
C ASP A 43 1.00 -11.52 -6.92
N GLY A 44 1.57 -10.32 -6.78
CA GLY A 44 1.42 -9.47 -5.61
C GLY A 44 2.27 -9.90 -4.42
N ALA A 45 3.12 -10.91 -4.58
CA ALA A 45 4.04 -11.46 -3.58
C ALA A 45 5.52 -11.37 -4.04
N GLY A 46 5.82 -10.41 -4.93
CA GLY A 46 7.18 -10.11 -5.36
C GLY A 46 7.63 -10.84 -6.61
N LEU A 47 6.86 -11.78 -7.17
CA LEU A 47 7.18 -12.40 -8.45
C LEU A 47 6.54 -11.62 -9.59
N THR A 48 7.35 -11.32 -10.60
CA THR A 48 6.88 -10.74 -11.87
C THR A 48 7.39 -11.57 -13.03
N ALA A 49 6.68 -11.57 -14.14
CA ALA A 49 7.18 -12.13 -15.39
C ALA A 49 6.84 -11.26 -16.60
N ALA A 50 7.82 -11.08 -17.47
CA ALA A 50 7.57 -10.65 -18.83
C ALA A 50 6.88 -11.79 -19.58
N ALA A 51 5.78 -11.47 -20.26
CA ALA A 51 4.99 -12.45 -20.99
C ALA A 51 4.47 -11.88 -22.30
N ARG A 52 4.16 -12.78 -23.22
CA ARG A 52 3.48 -12.47 -24.48
C ARG A 52 2.13 -13.14 -24.52
N ILE A 53 1.11 -12.42 -24.98
CA ILE A 53 -0.18 -13.05 -25.26
C ILE A 53 0.00 -13.99 -26.43
N SER A 54 -0.09 -15.30 -26.20
CA SER A 54 0.01 -16.32 -27.24
C SER A 54 -1.32 -16.48 -27.97
N GLU A 55 -2.44 -16.47 -27.23
CA GLU A 55 -3.77 -16.69 -27.77
C GLU A 55 -4.85 -15.96 -26.96
N VAL A 56 -5.94 -15.59 -27.63
CA VAL A 56 -7.16 -15.08 -27.00
C VAL A 56 -8.35 -15.93 -27.44
N ILE A 57 -8.85 -16.76 -26.53
CA ILE A 57 -10.05 -17.57 -26.74
C ILE A 57 -11.25 -16.72 -26.34
N LYS A 58 -12.32 -16.71 -27.15
CA LYS A 58 -13.48 -15.83 -26.89
C LYS A 58 -14.61 -16.51 -26.11
N ARG A 59 -14.65 -17.85 -26.05
CA ARG A 59 -15.71 -18.65 -25.42
C ARG A 59 -15.14 -19.98 -24.86
N PRO A 60 -14.88 -20.09 -23.54
CA PRO A 60 -14.88 -18.98 -22.57
C PRO A 60 -13.81 -17.93 -22.91
N LEU A 61 -13.95 -16.71 -22.35
CA LEU A 61 -12.94 -15.67 -22.59
C LEU A 61 -11.69 -16.01 -21.76
N GLU A 62 -10.62 -16.41 -22.44
CA GLU A 62 -9.33 -16.74 -21.84
C GLU A 62 -8.21 -16.02 -22.60
N VAL A 63 -7.19 -15.58 -21.87
CA VAL A 63 -5.97 -15.02 -22.45
C VAL A 63 -4.81 -15.92 -22.05
N HIS A 64 -4.22 -16.57 -23.04
CA HIS A 64 -3.08 -17.45 -22.85
C HIS A 64 -1.80 -16.63 -22.97
N LEU A 65 -0.88 -16.87 -22.05
CA LEU A 65 0.37 -16.12 -21.90
C LEU A 65 1.55 -17.08 -22.01
N ALA A 66 2.51 -16.79 -22.88
CA ALA A 66 3.82 -17.40 -22.87
C ALA A 66 4.74 -16.60 -21.92
N LEU A 67 5.19 -17.23 -20.83
CA LEU A 67 6.08 -16.60 -19.85
C LEU A 67 7.53 -16.63 -20.35
N GLU A 68 8.10 -15.45 -20.63
CA GLU A 68 9.41 -15.30 -21.28
C GLU A 68 10.55 -15.18 -20.24
N ALA A 69 10.36 -14.37 -19.19
CA ALA A 69 11.38 -14.16 -18.15
C ALA A 69 10.75 -13.79 -16.81
N GLN A 70 11.23 -14.39 -15.73
CA GLN A 70 10.80 -14.09 -14.36
C GLN A 70 11.80 -13.22 -13.61
N GLN A 71 11.29 -12.37 -12.74
CA GLN A 71 12.06 -11.59 -11.79
C GLN A 71 11.42 -11.66 -10.40
N HIS A 72 12.23 -12.02 -9.42
CA HIS A 72 11.86 -11.98 -8.00
C HIS A 72 12.36 -10.68 -7.37
N TRP A 73 11.43 -9.89 -6.84
CA TRP A 73 11.71 -8.64 -6.17
C TRP A 73 11.86 -8.87 -4.68
N ALA A 74 12.95 -8.39 -4.10
CA ALA A 74 13.10 -8.40 -2.64
C ALA A 74 11.91 -7.66 -1.97
N PRO A 75 11.44 -8.12 -0.81
CA PRO A 75 10.44 -7.40 -0.03
C PRO A 75 10.90 -5.96 0.28
N PRO A 76 9.96 -5.02 0.51
CA PRO A 76 10.32 -3.68 0.96
C PRO A 76 11.17 -3.74 2.24
N ALA A 77 12.35 -3.13 2.21
CA ALA A 77 13.28 -3.16 3.34
C ALA A 77 12.73 -2.50 4.62
N VAL A 78 11.75 -1.59 4.47
CA VAL A 78 11.03 -0.97 5.58
C VAL A 78 9.54 -1.20 5.36
N ARG A 79 8.86 -1.72 6.39
CA ARG A 79 7.39 -1.85 6.36
C ARG A 79 6.73 -0.51 6.65
N ILE A 80 5.78 -0.11 5.85
CA ILE A 80 4.98 1.10 6.05
C ILE A 80 3.54 0.64 6.30
N HIS A 81 3.15 0.59 7.56
CA HIS A 81 1.86 0.07 8.00
C HIS A 81 0.89 1.22 8.24
N LEU A 82 -0.06 1.42 7.33
CA LEU A 82 -1.13 2.37 7.52
C LEU A 82 -2.21 1.77 8.43
N THR A 83 -2.45 2.44 9.53
CA THR A 83 -3.55 2.18 10.44
C THR A 83 -4.44 3.41 10.48
N SER A 84 -5.71 3.25 10.13
CA SER A 84 -6.56 4.43 9.88
C SER A 84 -8.01 4.16 10.24
N ALA A 85 -8.67 5.20 10.74
CA ALA A 85 -10.12 5.27 10.67
C ALA A 85 -10.56 5.14 9.21
N LEU A 86 -11.77 4.63 8.99
CA LEU A 86 -12.31 4.51 7.65
C LEU A 86 -13.09 5.77 7.26
N PRO A 87 -12.75 6.45 6.16
CA PRO A 87 -13.59 7.53 5.66
C PRO A 87 -14.95 6.98 5.20
N LYS A 88 -15.97 7.83 5.26
CA LYS A 88 -17.31 7.47 4.73
C LYS A 88 -17.31 7.30 3.21
N GLY A 89 -18.07 6.30 2.75
CA GLY A 89 -18.41 6.08 1.34
C GLY A 89 -17.21 5.63 0.50
N ASP A 90 -17.20 6.04 -0.76
CA ASP A 90 -16.22 5.60 -1.76
C ASP A 90 -14.80 6.14 -1.52
N ARG A 91 -14.65 7.07 -0.57
CA ARG A 91 -13.35 7.66 -0.19
C ARG A 91 -12.35 6.63 0.35
N GLN A 92 -12.83 5.48 0.83
CA GLN A 92 -11.94 4.37 1.22
C GLN A 92 -11.14 3.84 0.02
N ALA A 93 -11.79 3.71 -1.14
CA ALA A 93 -11.13 3.26 -2.35
C ALA A 93 -10.09 4.28 -2.81
N THR A 94 -10.44 5.57 -2.81
CA THR A 94 -9.51 6.66 -3.13
C THR A 94 -8.30 6.68 -2.19
N MET A 95 -8.53 6.54 -0.88
CA MET A 95 -7.45 6.47 0.10
C MET A 95 -6.51 5.30 -0.19
N LEU A 96 -7.06 4.08 -0.30
CA LEU A 96 -6.28 2.86 -0.51
C LEU A 96 -5.53 2.86 -1.84
N ASP A 97 -6.14 3.39 -2.89
CA ASP A 97 -5.45 3.55 -4.17
C ASP A 97 -4.22 4.44 -4.02
N MET A 98 -4.38 5.67 -3.51
CA MET A 98 -3.27 6.62 -3.42
C MET A 98 -2.15 6.13 -2.47
N VAL A 99 -2.48 5.59 -1.31
CA VAL A 99 -1.45 5.11 -0.36
C VAL A 99 -0.73 3.86 -0.87
N THR A 100 -1.39 3.04 -1.69
CA THR A 100 -0.76 1.88 -2.35
C THR A 100 0.26 2.34 -3.38
N GLN A 101 -0.08 3.34 -4.19
CA GLN A 101 0.88 3.95 -5.14
C GLN A 101 2.08 4.55 -4.40
N LEU A 102 1.85 5.17 -3.23
CA LEU A 102 2.91 5.70 -2.35
C LEU A 102 3.67 4.63 -1.58
N GLY A 103 3.23 3.38 -1.64
CA GLY A 103 4.01 2.23 -1.22
C GLY A 103 3.86 1.80 0.23
N ILE A 104 2.66 1.94 0.80
CA ILE A 104 2.33 1.17 2.01
C ILE A 104 2.57 -0.32 1.79
N THR A 105 2.92 -1.03 2.86
CA THR A 105 3.06 -2.49 2.87
C THR A 105 1.89 -3.16 3.53
N ASP A 106 1.24 -2.47 4.47
CA ASP A 106 0.18 -3.04 5.30
C ASP A 106 -0.91 -2.00 5.54
N PHE A 107 -2.16 -2.48 5.65
CA PHE A 107 -3.31 -1.67 6.03
C PHE A 107 -4.14 -2.35 7.11
N THR A 108 -4.42 -1.64 8.20
CA THR A 108 -5.39 -2.07 9.22
C THR A 108 -6.44 -0.98 9.46
N PRO A 109 -7.75 -1.28 9.30
CA PRO A 109 -8.79 -0.38 9.76
C PRO A 109 -8.77 -0.30 11.29
N VAL A 110 -8.73 0.92 11.84
CA VAL A 110 -8.79 1.16 13.28
C VAL A 110 -10.09 1.85 13.64
N SER A 111 -10.75 1.36 14.69
CA SER A 111 -11.92 2.00 15.27
C SER A 111 -11.54 2.87 16.47
N PHE A 112 -12.23 3.99 16.58
CA PHE A 112 -12.02 5.06 17.57
C PHE A 112 -13.38 5.45 18.17
N GLU A 113 -13.37 6.08 19.33
CA GLU A 113 -14.58 6.52 20.04
C GLU A 113 -15.48 7.42 19.15
N ARG A 114 -14.87 8.23 18.28
CA ARG A 114 -15.57 9.15 17.36
C ARG A 114 -15.66 8.64 15.92
N SER A 115 -15.50 7.34 15.70
CA SER A 115 -15.62 6.73 14.38
C SER A 115 -17.08 6.71 13.90
N VAL A 116 -17.28 7.13 12.66
CA VAL A 116 -18.61 7.26 12.03
C VAL A 116 -18.84 6.24 10.91
N SER A 117 -17.84 5.41 10.63
CA SER A 117 -17.85 4.36 9.61
C SER A 117 -17.02 3.18 10.11
N GLY A 118 -17.39 1.97 9.71
CA GLY A 118 -16.73 0.73 10.10
C GLY A 118 -16.65 -0.26 8.93
N VAL A 119 -15.99 -1.39 9.18
CA VAL A 119 -15.87 -2.47 8.20
C VAL A 119 -17.25 -3.11 7.96
N ARG A 120 -17.59 -3.36 6.71
CA ARG A 120 -18.84 -4.02 6.30
C ARG A 120 -18.52 -5.30 5.54
N ALA A 121 -19.52 -6.17 5.40
CA ALA A 121 -19.42 -7.34 4.52
C ALA A 121 -18.96 -6.93 3.11
N GLY A 122 -18.00 -7.68 2.57
CA GLY A 122 -17.38 -7.41 1.26
C GLY A 122 -16.45 -6.18 1.21
N SER A 123 -16.16 -5.50 2.33
CA SER A 123 -15.15 -4.42 2.34
C SER A 123 -13.78 -4.91 1.92
N GLN A 124 -13.33 -6.06 2.45
CA GLN A 124 -12.01 -6.62 2.12
C GLN A 124 -11.90 -6.97 0.63
N ASP A 125 -12.93 -7.57 0.02
CA ASP A 125 -12.92 -7.87 -1.42
C ASP A 125 -12.85 -6.60 -2.28
N ARG A 126 -13.59 -5.55 -1.89
CA ARG A 126 -13.53 -4.25 -2.56
C ARG A 126 -12.15 -3.64 -2.45
N TRP A 127 -11.57 -3.64 -1.24
CA TRP A 127 -10.23 -3.13 -1.02
C TRP A 127 -9.19 -3.91 -1.81
N ARG A 128 -9.25 -5.24 -1.81
CA ARG A 128 -8.34 -6.10 -2.59
C ARG A 128 -8.36 -5.73 -4.07
N ARG A 129 -9.53 -5.50 -4.67
CA ARG A 129 -9.65 -5.06 -6.07
C ARG A 129 -8.97 -3.70 -6.30
N VAL A 130 -9.16 -2.75 -5.37
CA VAL A 130 -8.49 -1.44 -5.43
C VAL A 130 -6.97 -1.60 -5.36
N LEU A 131 -6.46 -2.42 -4.43
CA LEU A 131 -5.03 -2.68 -4.29
C LEU A 131 -4.43 -3.31 -5.55
N ILE A 132 -5.12 -4.29 -6.15
CA ILE A 132 -4.68 -4.92 -7.41
C ILE A 132 -4.57 -3.89 -8.53
N GLU A 133 -5.62 -3.08 -8.76
CA GLU A 133 -5.59 -2.07 -9.81
C GLU A 133 -4.54 -0.98 -9.55
N SER A 134 -4.36 -0.62 -8.29
CA SER A 134 -3.33 0.33 -7.87
C SER A 134 -1.93 -0.22 -8.12
N CYS A 135 -1.66 -1.47 -7.76
CA CYS A 135 -0.39 -2.15 -8.05
C CYS A 135 -0.13 -2.25 -9.56
N LYS A 136 -1.16 -2.54 -10.37
CA LYS A 136 -1.06 -2.56 -11.85
C LYS A 136 -0.66 -1.19 -12.40
N GLN A 137 -1.27 -0.12 -11.89
CA GLN A 137 -1.01 1.24 -12.35
C GLN A 137 0.38 1.74 -11.90
N SER A 138 0.76 1.46 -10.66
CA SER A 138 2.02 1.90 -10.05
C SER A 138 3.19 0.93 -10.25
N GLN A 139 2.95 -0.19 -10.95
CA GLN A 139 3.96 -1.22 -11.28
C GLN A 139 4.64 -1.79 -10.02
N ARG A 140 3.84 -2.05 -8.99
CA ARG A 140 4.32 -2.57 -7.71
C ARG A 140 4.18 -4.10 -7.67
N PRO A 141 5.28 -4.85 -7.49
CA PRO A 141 5.24 -6.32 -7.46
C PRO A 141 4.70 -6.88 -6.15
N TRP A 142 4.73 -6.08 -5.07
CA TRP A 142 4.21 -6.42 -3.75
C TRP A 142 2.89 -5.69 -3.52
N MET A 143 1.82 -6.46 -3.28
CA MET A 143 0.51 -5.94 -2.91
C MET A 143 0.46 -5.71 -1.40
N PRO A 144 -0.13 -4.60 -0.92
CA PRO A 144 -0.28 -4.38 0.51
C PRO A 144 -1.13 -5.46 1.19
N LEU A 145 -0.72 -5.89 2.38
CA LEU A 145 -1.48 -6.83 3.20
C LEU A 145 -2.58 -6.08 3.96
N VAL A 146 -3.82 -6.54 3.84
CA VAL A 146 -4.95 -6.01 4.60
C VAL A 146 -5.22 -6.90 5.81
N HIS A 147 -5.12 -6.31 6.99
CA HIS A 147 -5.35 -7.00 8.26
C HIS A 147 -6.80 -6.88 8.73
N SER A 148 -7.17 -7.72 9.69
CA SER A 148 -8.44 -7.61 10.41
C SER A 148 -8.55 -6.26 11.13
N PRO A 149 -9.75 -5.66 11.19
CA PRO A 149 -9.94 -4.42 11.93
C PRO A 149 -9.62 -4.61 13.41
N MET A 150 -9.15 -3.54 14.03
CA MET A 150 -8.87 -3.48 15.47
C MET A 150 -9.35 -2.14 16.07
N ASP A 151 -9.40 -2.04 17.39
CA ASP A 151 -9.62 -0.77 18.08
C ASP A 151 -8.31 -0.05 18.43
N LEU A 152 -8.41 1.21 18.85
CA LEU A 152 -7.22 1.99 19.25
C LEU A 152 -6.49 1.36 20.45
N GLY A 153 -7.19 0.68 21.35
CA GLY A 153 -6.55 0.00 22.47
C GLY A 153 -5.69 -1.17 22.05
N GLU A 154 -6.18 -2.00 21.13
CA GLU A 154 -5.42 -3.06 20.50
C GLU A 154 -4.19 -2.49 19.76
N TRP A 155 -4.36 -1.38 19.03
CA TRP A 155 -3.24 -0.69 18.38
C TRP A 155 -2.19 -0.20 19.39
N ILE A 156 -2.61 0.40 20.50
CA ILE A 156 -1.72 0.88 21.57
C ILE A 156 -0.98 -0.28 22.25
N SER A 157 -1.63 -1.44 22.38
CA SER A 157 -1.03 -2.63 22.97
C SER A 157 -0.06 -3.38 22.05
N CYS A 158 -0.01 -3.05 20.75
CA CYS A 158 1.00 -3.63 19.86
C CYS A 158 2.42 -3.24 20.30
N PRO A 159 3.35 -4.20 20.44
CA PRO A 159 4.73 -3.92 20.81
C PRO A 159 5.40 -2.88 19.91
N THR A 160 6.22 -2.04 20.52
CA THR A 160 7.11 -1.11 19.81
C THR A 160 8.54 -1.59 20.06
N ASP A 161 8.95 -2.60 19.30
CA ASP A 161 10.28 -3.20 19.39
C ASP A 161 11.34 -2.32 18.68
N ASP A 162 12.60 -2.72 18.78
CA ASP A 162 13.73 -2.04 18.11
C ASP A 162 13.51 -1.89 16.59
N GLY A 163 13.51 -0.63 16.14
CA GLY A 163 13.27 -0.26 14.74
C GLY A 163 11.79 -0.05 14.36
N VAL A 164 10.86 -0.05 15.32
CA VAL A 164 9.45 0.34 15.11
C VAL A 164 9.28 1.82 15.44
N VAL A 165 8.74 2.59 14.48
CA VAL A 165 8.43 4.01 14.64
C VAL A 165 6.93 4.21 14.52
N ASN A 166 6.29 4.82 15.52
CA ASN A 166 4.86 5.13 15.48
C ASN A 166 4.65 6.61 15.20
N LEU A 167 4.01 6.95 14.09
CA LEU A 167 3.65 8.32 13.71
C LEU A 167 2.13 8.49 13.74
N VAL A 168 1.65 9.52 14.43
CA VAL A 168 0.23 9.82 14.57
C VAL A 168 -0.09 11.15 13.90
N ALA A 169 -1.00 11.15 12.92
CA ALA A 169 -1.44 12.40 12.28
C ALA A 169 -2.26 13.24 13.27
N HIS A 170 -1.74 14.40 13.65
CA HIS A 170 -2.42 15.31 14.57
C HIS A 170 -2.10 16.77 14.25
N LYS A 171 -3.11 17.65 14.22
CA LYS A 171 -2.95 19.07 13.84
C LYS A 171 -1.94 19.84 14.70
N GLU A 172 -1.85 19.48 15.99
CA GLU A 172 -0.95 20.09 16.98
C GLU A 172 0.34 19.26 17.16
N GLY A 173 0.59 18.28 16.28
CA GLY A 173 1.82 17.51 16.28
C GLY A 173 3.04 18.32 15.80
N GLU A 174 4.19 17.66 15.82
CA GLU A 174 5.43 18.24 15.30
C GLU A 174 5.30 18.56 13.80
N SER A 175 5.60 19.80 13.43
CA SER A 175 5.50 20.29 12.06
C SER A 175 6.84 20.33 11.33
N ARG A 176 7.96 20.19 12.05
CA ARG A 176 9.30 20.18 11.47
C ARG A 176 9.59 18.81 10.88
N SER A 177 9.72 18.76 9.56
CA SER A 177 10.02 17.50 8.86
C SER A 177 11.31 16.85 9.38
N ALA A 178 12.33 17.64 9.71
CA ALA A 178 13.61 17.15 10.26
C ALA A 178 13.43 16.25 11.50
N VAL A 179 12.53 16.60 12.42
CA VAL A 179 12.29 15.79 13.63
C VAL A 179 11.60 14.48 13.28
N ILE A 180 10.69 14.49 12.30
CA ILE A 180 10.07 13.26 11.79
C ILE A 180 11.10 12.42 11.05
N GLU A 181 11.99 13.05 10.29
CA GLU A 181 13.05 12.39 9.52
C GLU A 181 14.07 11.70 10.41
N GLU A 182 14.51 12.35 11.49
CA GLU A 182 15.43 11.78 12.50
C GLU A 182 14.86 10.49 13.12
N ASN A 183 13.55 10.48 13.40
CA ASN A 183 12.89 9.29 13.95
C ASN A 183 12.84 8.11 12.97
N LEU A 184 12.97 8.35 11.66
CA LEU A 184 12.90 7.32 10.64
C LEU A 184 14.25 6.66 10.33
N VAL A 185 15.35 7.19 10.86
CA VAL A 185 16.69 6.63 10.66
C VAL A 185 16.78 5.24 11.30
N GLY A 186 17.14 4.22 10.50
CA GLY A 186 17.25 2.84 10.99
C GLY A 186 15.90 2.14 11.21
N ALA A 187 14.77 2.77 10.85
CA ALA A 187 13.46 2.16 10.98
C ALA A 187 13.35 0.89 10.11
N LYS A 188 12.89 -0.20 10.73
CA LYS A 188 12.50 -1.45 10.07
C LYS A 188 11.00 -1.46 9.77
N GLN A 189 10.22 -0.75 10.58
CA GLN A 189 8.78 -0.60 10.43
C GLN A 189 8.34 0.79 10.87
N VAL A 190 7.46 1.40 10.09
CA VAL A 190 6.80 2.66 10.40
C VAL A 190 5.30 2.41 10.45
N ARG A 191 4.68 2.63 11.61
CA ARG A 191 3.24 2.53 11.83
C ARG A 191 2.65 3.92 11.76
N LEU A 192 1.75 4.13 10.82
CA LEU A 192 1.07 5.41 10.59
C LEU A 192 -0.32 5.32 11.19
N LEU A 193 -0.71 6.22 12.09
CA LEU A 193 -2.05 6.27 12.66
C LEU A 193 -2.79 7.52 12.19
N VAL A 194 -3.95 7.32 11.57
CA VAL A 194 -4.85 8.41 11.15
C VAL A 194 -6.20 8.25 11.86
N GLY A 195 -6.55 9.25 12.67
CA GLY A 195 -7.79 9.27 13.45
C GLY A 195 -9.05 9.52 12.61
N PRO A 196 -10.24 9.49 13.24
CA PRO A 196 -11.53 9.67 12.57
C PRO A 196 -11.82 11.16 12.26
N GLU A 197 -12.87 11.44 11.49
CA GLU A 197 -13.25 12.83 11.16
C GLU A 197 -13.57 13.68 12.41
N GLY A 198 -14.00 13.06 13.52
CA GLY A 198 -14.25 13.73 14.79
C GLY A 198 -13.01 14.01 15.64
N GLY A 199 -11.81 13.67 15.14
CA GLY A 199 -10.57 13.69 15.89
C GLY A 199 -10.51 12.63 17.00
N PHE A 200 -9.38 12.60 17.71
CA PHE A 200 -9.22 11.78 18.89
C PHE A 200 -9.99 12.38 20.08
N SER A 201 -10.53 11.55 20.96
CA SER A 201 -11.05 11.99 22.25
C SER A 201 -9.91 12.34 23.21
N GLU A 202 -10.22 13.10 24.29
CA GLU A 202 -9.23 13.42 25.33
C GLU A 202 -8.67 12.15 25.99
N ASN A 203 -9.51 11.12 26.16
CA ASN A 203 -9.08 9.82 26.68
C ASN A 203 -8.15 9.10 25.71
N GLU A 204 -8.45 9.12 24.41
CA GLU A 204 -7.59 8.53 23.38
C GLU A 204 -6.23 9.23 23.29
N LEU A 205 -6.21 10.57 23.32
CA LEU A 205 -4.97 11.35 23.36
C LEU A 205 -4.14 11.02 24.60
N ALA A 206 -4.75 11.03 25.78
CA ALA A 206 -4.05 10.72 27.03
C ALA A 206 -3.46 9.30 27.07
N ARG A 207 -4.03 8.36 26.29
CA ARG A 207 -3.48 7.01 26.14
C ARG A 207 -2.33 6.98 25.14
N LEU A 208 -2.44 7.69 24.02
CA LEU A 208 -1.36 7.83 23.03
C LEU A 208 -0.13 8.51 23.64
N ASP A 209 -0.31 9.53 24.48
CA ASP A 209 0.79 10.24 25.17
C ASP A 209 1.63 9.33 26.09
N ARG A 210 1.09 8.16 26.48
CA ARG A 210 1.80 7.16 27.29
C ARG A 210 2.57 6.14 26.46
N THR A 211 2.55 6.29 25.13
CA THR A 211 3.22 5.39 24.20
C THR A 211 4.40 6.07 23.52
N GLN A 212 5.27 5.28 22.90
CA GLN A 212 6.36 5.78 22.06
C GLN A 212 5.81 6.19 20.69
N THR A 213 5.02 7.26 20.65
CA THR A 213 4.44 7.84 19.44
C THR A 213 4.91 9.25 19.21
N THR A 214 5.23 9.56 17.97
CA THR A 214 5.47 10.93 17.53
C THR A 214 4.20 11.46 16.86
N MET A 215 3.61 12.51 17.43
CA MET A 215 2.55 13.24 16.77
C MET A 215 3.14 14.09 15.64
N ALA A 216 2.59 13.97 14.44
CA ALA A 216 3.03 14.67 13.24
C ALA A 216 1.92 15.58 12.71
N SER A 217 2.24 16.86 12.55
CA SER A 217 1.37 17.82 11.86
C SER A 217 1.65 17.79 10.36
N LEU A 218 0.57 17.86 9.56
CA LEU A 218 0.60 17.77 8.10
C LEU A 218 0.22 19.10 7.43
N GLY A 219 0.24 20.18 8.19
CA GLY A 219 -0.14 21.53 7.76
C GLY A 219 -1.05 22.23 8.78
N GLU A 220 -1.39 23.48 8.50
CA GLU A 220 -2.20 24.32 9.40
C GLU A 220 -3.70 23.93 9.41
N GLY A 221 -4.16 23.27 8.34
CA GLY A 221 -5.55 22.87 8.17
C GLY A 221 -5.90 21.49 8.73
N VAL A 222 -7.17 21.29 9.05
CA VAL A 222 -7.70 19.95 9.38
C VAL A 222 -7.90 19.17 8.08
N LEU A 223 -7.08 18.14 7.87
CA LEU A 223 -7.19 17.26 6.71
C LEU A 223 -8.30 16.22 6.89
N ARG A 224 -8.94 15.84 5.79
CA ARG A 224 -9.78 14.63 5.76
C ARG A 224 -8.91 13.39 5.96
N ILE A 225 -9.51 12.30 6.44
CA ILE A 225 -8.82 11.03 6.69
C ILE A 225 -8.00 10.59 5.48
N GLU A 226 -8.60 10.54 4.29
CA GLU A 226 -7.92 10.13 3.07
C GLU A 226 -6.75 11.04 2.69
N ALA A 227 -6.85 12.34 2.96
CA ALA A 227 -5.79 13.30 2.67
C ALA A 227 -4.65 13.18 3.69
N ALA A 228 -4.97 13.01 4.98
CA ALA A 228 -3.98 12.79 6.03
C ALA A 228 -3.19 11.50 5.82
N ALA A 229 -3.88 10.40 5.46
CA ALA A 229 -3.24 9.12 5.15
C ALA A 229 -2.25 9.24 3.99
N VAL A 230 -2.65 9.94 2.91
CA VAL A 230 -1.79 10.16 1.74
C VAL A 230 -0.61 11.06 2.07
N ALA A 231 -0.85 12.19 2.75
CA ALA A 231 0.20 13.13 3.11
C ALA A 231 1.25 12.50 4.04
N LEU A 232 0.80 11.78 5.08
CA LEU A 232 1.70 11.10 6.02
C LEU A 232 2.49 9.98 5.32
N THR A 233 1.84 9.20 4.46
CA THR A 233 2.53 8.16 3.67
C THR A 233 3.57 8.77 2.75
N ALA A 234 3.23 9.85 2.05
CA ALA A 234 4.15 10.53 1.12
C ALA A 234 5.38 11.09 1.83
N LEU A 235 5.18 11.69 3.02
CA LEU A 235 6.27 12.17 3.87
C LEU A 235 7.23 11.03 4.20
N VAL A 236 6.71 9.93 4.74
CA VAL A 236 7.51 8.77 5.17
C VAL A 236 8.23 8.11 3.99
N THR A 237 7.52 7.84 2.89
CA THR A 237 8.11 7.20 1.70
C THR A 237 9.23 8.04 1.10
N ARG A 238 9.06 9.37 1.05
CA ARG A 238 10.10 10.27 0.57
C ARG A 238 11.33 10.21 1.47
N THR A 239 11.15 10.37 2.77
CA THR A 239 12.26 10.34 3.73
C THR A 239 13.04 9.03 3.66
N LEU A 240 12.34 7.89 3.64
CA LEU A 240 12.99 6.57 3.56
C LEU A 240 13.75 6.37 2.25
N SER A 241 13.32 7.02 1.16
CA SER A 241 14.06 7.02 -0.11
C SER A 241 15.33 7.86 -0.02
N ASP A 242 15.26 9.05 0.56
CA ASP A 242 16.39 9.97 0.68
C ASP A 242 17.50 9.40 1.61
N SER A 243 17.12 8.73 2.71
CA SER A 243 18.08 8.08 3.62
C SER A 243 18.84 6.91 2.98
N ARG A 244 18.28 6.27 1.94
CA ARG A 244 18.97 5.20 1.17
C ARG A 244 19.99 5.75 0.19
N ILE A 245 19.79 6.99 -0.29
CA ILE A 245 20.72 7.64 -1.21
C ILE A 245 21.99 8.08 -0.45
N GLY A 246 21.86 8.54 0.80
CA GLY A 246 23.00 8.94 1.63
C GLY A 246 23.84 7.78 2.21
N SER A 247 23.38 6.53 2.07
CA SER A 247 24.02 5.33 2.64
C SER A 247 24.60 4.37 1.60
N GLN A 248 24.56 4.70 0.30
CA GLN A 248 25.36 3.99 -0.69
C GLN A 248 26.83 4.46 -0.61
N PRO A 249 27.82 3.56 -0.43
CA PRO A 249 29.19 3.92 -0.73
C PRO A 249 29.26 4.23 -2.22
N ASP A 250 30.00 5.29 -2.52
CA ASP A 250 30.33 5.81 -3.85
C ASP A 250 30.28 4.70 -4.90
N ARG A 251 29.29 4.74 -5.81
CA ARG A 251 29.37 3.97 -7.05
C ARG A 251 30.43 4.67 -7.89
N GLY A 252 31.68 4.38 -7.54
CA GLY A 252 32.87 4.84 -8.21
C GLY A 252 32.71 4.62 -9.70
N SER A 253 32.77 5.73 -10.42
CA SER A 253 33.06 5.84 -11.83
C SER A 253 34.36 5.11 -12.18
N ALA A 254 34.26 4.01 -12.93
CA ALA A 254 35.14 3.54 -14.02
C ALA A 254 34.83 2.07 -14.34
#